data_AF-A0A1H2M9T0-F1
#
_entry.id   AF-A0A1H2M9T0-F1
#
_cell.length_a   1.000
_cell.length_b   1.000
_cell.length_c   1.000
_cell.angle_alpha   90.00
_cell.angle_beta   90.00
_cell.angle_gamma   90.00
#
_symmetry.space_group_name_H-M   'P 1'
#
loop_
_entity.id
_entity.type
_entity.pdbx_description
1 polymer ?
#
loop_
_entity_poly.entity_id
_entity_poly.type
_entity_poly.pdbx_seq_one_letter_code
_entity_poly.pdbx_strand_id
1 'polypeptide(L)'
;MADDTRLSCGRSIDDVWSHLDGAPDEHERSCPYCLEARARLLRLSGAAVDLRTSEAADPSLQPDVGFTASVMGLVRAEVRRGQAIPLDGDEDPGLTISEQAVVGLVWAAADSVPGVRARRCRVRVAVDDEPDLDGDAARVFEGGTLVDVDLSIALQPGTALVEATTLLRGRVADRVGEESGLRVRRVDLAVEDVL
;
A
#
# COMPACT_ATOMS: atom_id res chain seq x y z
N MET A 1 19.92 4.02 14.70
CA MET A 1 20.58 4.27 16.00
C MET A 1 20.44 5.76 16.28
N ALA A 2 19.41 6.15 17.04
CA ALA A 2 19.30 7.52 17.52
C ALA A 2 20.29 7.66 18.67
N ASP A 3 21.26 8.55 18.53
CA ASP A 3 22.17 8.92 19.60
C ASP A 3 21.37 9.75 20.60
N ASP A 4 20.82 9.08 21.60
CA ASP A 4 20.07 9.70 22.69
C ASP A 4 21.00 10.65 23.43
N THR A 5 20.88 11.95 23.11
CA THR A 5 21.68 13.00 23.73
C THR A 5 21.22 13.16 25.17
N ARG A 6 21.85 12.40 26.06
CA ARG A 6 21.52 12.41 27.48
C ARG A 6 21.95 13.71 28.16
N LEU A 7 21.07 14.20 29.02
CA LEU A 7 21.35 15.28 29.93
C LEU A 7 22.28 14.81 31.05
N SER A 8 22.95 15.74 31.72
CA SER A 8 23.82 15.45 32.87
C SER A 8 23.08 14.84 34.07
N CYS A 9 21.75 14.92 34.11
CA CYS A 9 20.91 14.20 35.08
C CYS A 9 20.60 12.74 34.70
N GLY A 10 21.08 12.28 33.54
CA GLY A 10 20.91 10.91 33.04
C GLY A 10 19.65 10.67 32.21
N ARG A 11 18.73 11.65 32.13
CA ARG A 11 17.54 11.57 31.26
C ARG A 11 17.88 11.84 29.80
N SER A 12 17.10 11.25 28.89
CA SER A 12 17.14 11.57 27.47
C SER A 12 16.56 12.96 27.22
N ILE A 13 17.05 13.63 26.17
CA ILE A 13 16.41 14.84 25.66
C ILE A 13 15.05 14.53 25.01
N ASP A 14 14.90 13.33 24.45
CA ASP A 14 13.69 12.89 23.77
C ASP A 14 12.52 12.69 24.76
N ASP A 15 12.77 12.16 25.96
CA ASP A 15 11.75 12.01 27.01
C ASP A 15 11.24 13.38 27.51
N VAL A 16 12.12 14.38 27.55
CA VAL A 16 11.74 15.76 27.91
C VAL A 16 10.94 16.40 26.76
N TRP A 17 11.29 16.10 25.51
CA TRP A 17 10.55 16.57 24.33
C TRP A 17 9.14 15.97 24.25
N SER A 18 8.98 14.68 24.52
CA SER A 18 7.68 13.99 24.42
C SER A 18 6.61 14.55 25.37
N HIS A 19 7.04 15.21 26.45
CA HIS A 19 6.14 15.80 27.45
C HIS A 19 6.22 17.34 27.51
N LEU A 20 6.84 17.97 26.51
CA LEU A 20 7.11 19.42 26.49
C LEU A 20 5.85 20.28 26.60
N ASP A 21 4.77 19.84 25.96
CA ASP A 21 3.47 20.52 25.93
C ASP A 21 2.69 20.37 27.25
N GLY A 22 3.15 19.48 28.13
CA GLY A 22 2.54 19.19 29.43
C GLY A 22 3.17 19.94 30.60
N ALA A 23 2.62 19.68 31.79
CA ALA A 23 3.22 20.10 33.05
C ALA A 23 4.49 19.26 33.31
N PRO A 24 5.57 19.88 33.81
CA PRO A 24 6.80 19.15 34.12
C PRO A 24 6.53 18.12 35.22
N ASP A 25 7.17 16.96 35.08
CA ASP A 25 7.08 15.90 36.09
C ASP A 25 7.82 16.26 37.39
N GLU A 26 7.78 15.37 38.38
CA GLU A 26 8.36 15.63 39.69
C GLU A 26 9.88 15.85 39.67
N HIS A 27 10.59 15.16 38.79
CA HIS A 27 12.03 15.34 38.63
C HIS A 27 12.33 16.64 37.88
N GLU A 28 11.61 16.91 36.79
CA GLU A 28 11.79 18.10 35.95
C GLU A 28 11.52 19.39 36.70
N ARG A 29 10.64 19.38 37.70
CA ARG A 29 10.36 20.55 38.55
C ARG A 29 11.54 20.98 39.42
N SER A 30 12.46 20.07 39.74
CA SER A 30 13.56 20.32 40.67
C SER A 30 14.96 20.20 40.03
N CYS A 31 15.06 19.54 38.87
CA CYS A 31 16.33 19.29 38.21
C CYS A 31 16.76 20.47 37.30
N PRO A 32 17.91 21.12 37.57
CA PRO A 32 18.34 22.28 36.78
C PRO A 32 18.61 21.95 35.31
N TYR A 33 19.10 20.74 35.01
CA TYR A 33 19.38 20.30 33.65
C TYR A 33 18.10 20.09 32.83
N CYS A 34 17.07 19.50 33.45
CA CYS A 34 15.76 19.31 32.80
C CYS A 34 15.04 20.64 32.60
N LEU A 35 15.08 21.55 33.58
CA LEU A 35 14.51 22.89 33.43
C LEU A 35 15.17 23.67 32.30
N GLU A 36 16.49 23.62 32.21
CA GLU A 36 17.24 24.26 31.13
C GLU A 36 16.93 23.66 29.76
N ALA A 37 16.90 22.33 29.66
CA ALA A 37 16.53 21.62 28.45
C ALA A 37 15.13 22.01 27.98
N ARG A 38 14.14 21.96 28.88
CA ARG A 38 12.75 22.34 28.60
C ARG A 38 12.64 23.80 28.13
N ALA A 39 13.36 24.72 28.78
CA ALA A 39 13.39 26.12 28.34
C ALA A 39 13.99 26.31 26.94
N ARG A 40 15.03 25.54 26.57
CA ARG A 40 15.61 25.56 25.22
C ARG A 40 14.63 25.00 24.18
N LEU A 41 14.00 23.86 24.48
CA LEU A 41 13.04 23.22 23.58
C LEU A 41 11.78 24.07 23.37
N LEU A 42 11.26 24.73 24.42
CA LEU A 42 10.13 25.66 24.30
C LEU A 42 10.46 26.88 23.41
N ARG A 43 11.70 27.39 23.46
CA ARG A 43 12.12 28.46 22.56
C ARG A 43 12.18 27.98 21.11
N LEU A 44 12.69 26.78 20.88
CA LEU A 44 12.75 26.19 19.54
C LEU A 44 11.35 25.93 18.98
N SER A 45 10.44 25.36 19.79
CA SER A 45 9.06 25.11 19.37
C SER A 45 8.33 26.42 19.06
N GLY A 46 8.54 27.46 19.90
CA GLY A 46 8.04 28.81 19.64
C GLY A 46 8.52 29.36 18.30
N ALA A 47 9.82 29.32 18.03
CA ALA A 47 10.38 29.77 16.76
C ALA A 47 9.84 28.98 15.55
N ALA A 48 9.63 27.67 15.69
CA ALA A 48 9.04 26.85 14.63
C ALA A 48 7.54 27.13 14.42
N VAL A 49 6.81 27.53 15.46
CA VAL A 49 5.43 28.03 15.34
C VAL A 49 5.44 29.38 14.63
N ASP A 50 6.26 30.33 15.07
CA ASP A 50 6.36 31.66 14.46
C ASP A 50 6.71 31.58 12.98
N LEU A 51 7.65 30.70 12.60
CA LEU A 51 8.00 30.46 11.20
C LEU A 51 6.80 29.95 10.42
N ARG A 52 6.13 28.88 10.89
CA ARG A 52 4.93 28.33 10.22
C ARG A 52 3.81 29.36 10.10
N THR A 53 3.60 30.18 11.12
CA THR A 53 2.61 31.26 11.09
C THR A 53 2.98 32.33 10.06
N SER A 54 4.26 32.68 9.96
CA SER A 54 4.75 33.63 8.95
C SER A 54 4.62 33.08 7.53
N GLU A 55 4.93 31.81 7.30
CA GLU A 55 4.77 31.13 6.01
C GLU A 55 3.29 31.00 5.62
N ALA A 56 2.42 30.70 6.59
CA ALA A 56 0.98 30.65 6.36
C ALA A 56 0.38 32.02 5.99
N ALA A 57 0.99 33.11 6.47
CA ALA A 57 0.57 34.47 6.16
C ALA A 57 1.17 35.01 4.85
N ASP A 58 2.22 34.38 4.31
CA ASP A 58 2.86 34.77 3.06
C ASP A 58 2.09 34.22 1.84
N PRO A 59 1.43 35.08 1.04
CA PRO A 59 0.68 34.64 -0.13
C PRO A 59 1.54 33.96 -1.20
N SER A 60 2.86 34.20 -1.21
CA SER A 60 3.79 33.59 -2.17
C SER A 60 4.12 32.13 -1.87
N LEU A 61 3.91 31.71 -0.61
CA LEU A 61 4.11 30.33 -0.15
C LEU A 61 2.80 29.53 -0.12
N GLN A 62 1.66 30.19 -0.37
CA GLN A 62 0.38 29.50 -0.44
C GLN A 62 0.23 28.75 -1.76
N PRO A 63 -0.28 27.50 -1.73
CA PRO A 63 -0.61 26.78 -2.94
C PRO A 63 -1.66 27.55 -3.74
N ASP A 64 -1.55 27.51 -5.07
CA ASP A 64 -2.51 28.18 -5.93
C ASP A 64 -3.94 27.61 -5.76
N VAL A 65 -4.95 28.38 -6.14
CA VAL A 65 -6.39 28.01 -6.01
C VAL A 65 -6.72 26.70 -6.77
N GLY A 66 -5.90 26.33 -7.75
CA GLY A 66 -6.02 25.12 -8.56
C GLY A 66 -5.16 23.95 -8.08
N PHE A 67 -4.33 24.09 -7.04
CA PHE A 67 -3.35 23.08 -6.65
C PHE A 67 -4.04 21.77 -6.28
N THR A 68 -5.07 21.84 -5.44
CA THR A 68 -5.89 20.69 -5.07
C THR A 68 -6.55 20.07 -6.31
N ALA A 69 -7.06 20.88 -7.24
CA ALA A 69 -7.65 20.38 -8.47
C ALA A 69 -6.62 19.72 -9.40
N SER A 70 -5.38 20.23 -9.44
CA SER A 70 -4.25 19.70 -10.20
C SER A 70 -3.74 18.38 -9.62
N VAL A 71 -3.55 18.32 -8.29
CA VAL A 71 -3.21 17.09 -7.56
C VAL A 71 -4.30 16.04 -7.74
N MET A 72 -5.57 16.41 -7.56
CA MET A 72 -6.69 15.50 -7.79
C MET A 72 -6.82 15.11 -9.27
N GLY A 73 -6.42 15.97 -10.19
CA GLY A 73 -6.32 15.67 -11.62
C GLY A 73 -5.26 14.59 -11.89
N LEU A 74 -4.07 14.71 -11.30
CA LEU A 74 -3.01 13.70 -11.39
C LEU A 74 -3.45 12.38 -10.75
N VAL A 75 -4.02 12.41 -9.54
CA VAL A 75 -4.51 11.20 -8.85
C VAL A 75 -5.60 10.52 -9.68
N ARG A 76 -6.57 11.27 -10.20
CA ARG A 76 -7.61 10.70 -11.07
C ARG A 76 -7.04 10.19 -12.39
N ALA A 77 -6.01 10.83 -12.94
CA ALA A 77 -5.33 10.32 -14.13
C ALA A 77 -4.61 9.00 -13.82
N GLU A 78 -3.99 8.86 -12.66
CA GLU A 78 -3.33 7.62 -12.24
C GLU A 78 -4.34 6.50 -11.91
N VAL A 79 -5.45 6.84 -11.26
CA VAL A 79 -6.56 5.92 -11.00
C VAL A 79 -7.26 5.50 -12.31
N ARG A 80 -7.43 6.42 -13.26
CA ARG A 80 -7.90 6.12 -14.63
C ARG A 80 -6.87 5.33 -15.45
N ARG A 81 -5.59 5.36 -15.07
CA ARG A 81 -4.53 4.51 -15.63
C ARG A 81 -4.47 3.12 -14.97
N GLY A 82 -5.40 2.77 -14.07
CA GLY A 82 -5.71 1.35 -13.87
C GLY A 82 -6.08 0.77 -15.23
N GLN A 83 -5.29 -0.19 -15.72
CA GLN A 83 -5.40 -0.69 -17.09
C GLN A 83 -6.84 -1.13 -17.38
N ALA A 84 -7.47 -0.60 -18.43
CA ALA A 84 -8.75 -1.12 -18.88
C ALA A 84 -8.48 -2.45 -19.60
N ILE A 85 -8.96 -3.54 -19.02
CA ILE A 85 -8.81 -4.88 -19.58
C ILE A 85 -10.01 -5.09 -20.50
N PRO A 86 -9.80 -5.30 -21.82
CA PRO A 86 -10.91 -5.59 -22.73
C PRO A 86 -11.59 -6.87 -22.27
N LEU A 87 -12.91 -6.92 -22.37
CA LEU A 87 -13.68 -8.16 -22.22
C LEU A 87 -14.07 -8.60 -23.62
N ASP A 88 -13.53 -9.74 -24.08
CA ASP A 88 -14.02 -10.37 -25.29
C ASP A 88 -15.42 -10.93 -25.02
N GLY A 89 -16.44 -10.21 -25.51
CA GLY A 89 -17.81 -10.68 -25.55
C GLY A 89 -18.30 -10.69 -26.99
N ASP A 90 -18.87 -11.81 -27.43
CA ASP A 90 -19.53 -11.92 -28.75
C ASP A 90 -20.69 -10.92 -28.91
N GLU A 91 -21.26 -10.45 -27.80
CA GLU A 91 -22.48 -9.62 -27.78
C GLU A 91 -22.23 -8.10 -27.68
N ASP A 92 -21.08 -7.64 -27.17
CA ASP A 92 -20.79 -6.20 -27.00
C ASP A 92 -19.30 -5.84 -27.22
N PRO A 93 -18.89 -5.58 -28.47
CA PRO A 93 -17.51 -5.24 -28.78
C PRO A 93 -17.12 -3.88 -28.17
N GLY A 94 -16.21 -3.91 -27.19
CA GLY A 94 -15.67 -2.71 -26.54
C GLY A 94 -15.93 -2.61 -25.03
N LEU A 95 -16.58 -3.61 -24.43
CA LEU A 95 -16.70 -3.69 -22.99
C LEU A 95 -15.31 -3.83 -22.35
N THR A 96 -15.08 -3.11 -21.25
CA THR A 96 -13.83 -3.16 -20.50
C THR A 96 -14.11 -3.29 -19.01
N ILE A 97 -13.23 -4.00 -18.31
CA ILE A 97 -13.21 -4.04 -16.85
C ILE A 97 -11.94 -3.33 -16.36
N SER A 98 -12.07 -2.54 -15.29
CA SER A 98 -10.90 -1.90 -14.69
C SER A 98 -10.01 -2.95 -14.01
N GLU A 99 -8.69 -2.85 -14.15
CA GLU A 99 -7.71 -3.66 -13.43
C GLU A 99 -8.03 -3.75 -11.93
N GLN A 100 -8.43 -2.62 -11.30
CA GLN A 100 -8.75 -2.56 -9.88
C GLN A 100 -9.95 -3.42 -9.48
N ALA A 101 -10.94 -3.57 -10.37
CA ALA A 101 -12.05 -4.48 -10.13
C ALA A 101 -11.57 -5.93 -10.10
N VAL A 102 -10.66 -6.31 -11.02
CA VAL A 102 -10.05 -7.64 -11.03
C VAL A 102 -9.18 -7.88 -9.80
N VAL A 103 -8.39 -6.88 -9.39
CA VAL A 103 -7.60 -6.93 -8.13
C VAL A 103 -8.53 -7.17 -6.94
N GLY A 104 -9.70 -6.52 -6.89
CA GLY A 104 -10.70 -6.76 -5.87
C GLY A 104 -11.19 -8.22 -5.84
N LEU A 105 -11.40 -8.84 -7.00
CA LEU A 105 -11.75 -10.27 -7.09
C LEU A 105 -10.63 -11.18 -6.59
N VAL A 106 -9.38 -10.88 -6.94
CA VAL A 106 -8.19 -11.62 -6.48
C VAL A 106 -8.07 -11.53 -4.95
N TRP A 107 -8.28 -10.34 -4.38
CA TRP A 107 -8.22 -10.15 -2.94
C TRP A 107 -9.33 -10.89 -2.21
N ALA A 108 -10.57 -10.84 -2.73
CA ALA A 108 -11.67 -11.62 -2.19
C ALA A 108 -11.41 -13.13 -2.24
N ALA A 109 -10.76 -13.62 -3.30
CA ALA A 109 -10.31 -15.02 -3.38
C ALA A 109 -9.26 -15.34 -2.32
N ALA A 110 -8.28 -14.46 -2.10
CA ALA A 110 -7.25 -14.63 -1.09
C ALA A 110 -7.81 -14.63 0.34
N ASP A 111 -8.73 -13.72 0.65
CA ASP A 111 -9.40 -13.64 1.96
C ASP A 111 -10.25 -14.88 2.26
N SER A 112 -10.64 -15.65 1.22
CA SER A 112 -11.36 -16.91 1.39
C SER A 112 -10.47 -18.10 1.80
N VAL A 113 -9.15 -17.95 1.76
CA VAL A 113 -8.18 -19.00 2.10
C VAL A 113 -7.64 -18.76 3.52
N PRO A 114 -7.96 -19.64 4.50
CA PRO A 114 -7.48 -19.48 5.86
C PRO A 114 -5.95 -19.46 5.94
N GLY A 115 -5.41 -18.53 6.71
CA GLY A 115 -3.96 -18.42 6.91
C GLY A 115 -3.21 -17.70 5.79
N VAL A 116 -3.90 -17.15 4.80
CA VAL A 116 -3.32 -16.33 3.72
C VAL A 116 -3.76 -14.88 3.87
N ARG A 117 -2.86 -13.94 3.66
CA ARG A 117 -3.19 -12.51 3.51
C ARG A 117 -2.57 -11.94 2.24
N ALA A 118 -3.41 -11.41 1.36
CA ALA A 118 -2.96 -10.71 0.16
C ALA A 118 -2.19 -9.43 0.50
N ARG A 119 -1.18 -9.12 -0.31
CA ARG A 119 -0.39 -7.89 -0.25
C ARG A 119 -0.49 -7.16 -1.59
N ARG A 120 0.62 -7.04 -2.33
CA ARG A 120 0.64 -6.41 -3.65
C ARG A 120 0.07 -7.37 -4.68
N CYS A 121 -0.80 -6.85 -5.54
CA CYS A 121 -1.38 -7.56 -6.68
C CYS A 121 -1.18 -6.72 -7.94
N ARG A 122 -0.85 -7.36 -9.07
CA ARG A 122 -0.80 -6.74 -10.38
C ARG A 122 -1.44 -7.67 -11.40
N VAL A 123 -2.28 -7.11 -12.28
CA VAL A 123 -2.92 -7.87 -13.34
C VAL A 123 -2.41 -7.35 -14.67
N ARG A 124 -1.98 -8.26 -15.55
CA ARG A 124 -1.54 -7.91 -16.92
C ARG A 124 -2.40 -8.64 -17.92
N VAL A 125 -2.74 -7.98 -19.02
CA VAL A 125 -3.32 -8.66 -20.18
C VAL A 125 -2.22 -9.46 -20.86
N ALA A 126 -2.44 -10.76 -21.01
CA ALA A 126 -1.55 -11.60 -21.80
C ALA A 126 -1.77 -11.25 -23.27
N VAL A 127 -0.71 -10.74 -23.91
CA VAL A 127 -0.66 -10.63 -25.37
C VAL A 127 -0.22 -12.01 -25.85
N ASP A 128 -0.85 -12.56 -26.89
CA ASP A 128 -0.46 -13.83 -27.52
C ASP A 128 0.93 -13.71 -28.17
N ASP A 129 1.98 -13.64 -27.35
CA ASP A 129 3.37 -13.78 -27.75
C ASP A 129 3.83 -15.17 -27.29
N GLU A 130 3.72 -16.14 -28.20
CA GLU A 130 4.27 -17.51 -28.18
C GLU A 130 3.89 -18.38 -26.96
N PRO A 131 3.53 -19.67 -27.16
CA PRO A 131 3.30 -20.58 -26.04
C PRO A 131 4.61 -20.82 -25.29
N ASP A 132 4.72 -20.27 -24.07
CA ASP A 132 5.70 -20.68 -23.08
C ASP A 132 5.56 -22.20 -22.85
N LEU A 133 6.39 -22.99 -23.53
CA LEU A 133 6.51 -24.43 -23.38
C LEU A 133 7.29 -24.76 -22.11
N ASP A 134 6.75 -24.39 -20.94
CA ASP A 134 7.24 -24.88 -19.66
C ASP A 134 6.06 -25.04 -18.68
N GLY A 135 5.54 -26.27 -18.59
CA GLY A 135 4.83 -26.75 -17.41
C GLY A 135 3.30 -26.69 -17.45
N ASP A 136 2.73 -27.86 -17.78
CA ASP A 136 1.37 -28.35 -17.51
C ASP A 136 0.18 -27.71 -18.25
N ALA A 137 -0.29 -28.45 -19.26
CA ALA A 137 -1.49 -28.25 -20.07
C ALA A 137 -1.63 -26.88 -20.74
N ALA A 138 -1.10 -26.77 -21.97
CA ALA A 138 -1.57 -25.81 -22.96
C ALA A 138 -3.07 -26.05 -23.22
N ARG A 139 -3.92 -25.43 -22.40
CA ARG A 139 -5.35 -25.35 -22.63
C ARG A 139 -5.51 -24.39 -23.80
N VAL A 140 -5.95 -24.91 -24.95
CA VAL A 140 -6.40 -24.06 -26.05
C VAL A 140 -7.61 -23.29 -25.52
N PHE A 141 -7.44 -22.00 -25.29
CA PHE A 141 -8.51 -21.14 -24.79
C PHE A 141 -9.30 -20.59 -25.98
N GLU A 142 -10.46 -21.18 -26.27
CA GLU A 142 -11.41 -20.62 -27.25
C GLU A 142 -12.17 -19.43 -26.66
N GLY A 143 -11.74 -18.20 -26.95
CA GLY A 143 -12.41 -16.94 -26.58
C GLY A 143 -12.16 -16.44 -25.16
N GLY A 144 -12.22 -15.11 -24.97
CA GLY A 144 -12.02 -14.43 -23.68
C GLY A 144 -10.61 -13.85 -23.52
N THR A 145 -10.52 -12.63 -22.99
CA THR A 145 -9.24 -11.95 -22.71
C THR A 145 -8.43 -12.69 -21.65
N LEU A 146 -7.21 -13.08 -22.02
CA LEU A 146 -6.28 -13.75 -21.12
C LEU A 146 -5.57 -12.76 -20.21
N VAL A 147 -5.47 -13.09 -18.93
CA VAL A 147 -4.77 -12.26 -17.93
C VAL A 147 -3.80 -13.08 -17.10
N ASP A 148 -2.67 -12.46 -16.76
CA ASP A 148 -1.70 -12.94 -15.78
C ASP A 148 -1.84 -12.16 -14.47
N VAL A 149 -1.79 -12.88 -13.36
CA VAL A 149 -1.92 -12.31 -12.02
C VAL A 149 -0.63 -12.53 -11.24
N ASP A 150 0.05 -11.45 -10.89
CA ASP A 150 1.13 -11.47 -9.90
C ASP A 150 0.57 -11.10 -8.53
N LEU A 151 0.71 -11.98 -7.54
CA LEU A 151 0.22 -11.75 -6.19
C LEU A 151 1.31 -12.08 -5.16
N SER A 152 1.61 -11.10 -4.31
CA SER A 152 2.40 -11.31 -3.09
C SER A 152 1.48 -11.62 -1.92
N ILE A 153 1.88 -12.57 -1.08
CA ILE A 153 1.11 -13.03 0.07
C ILE A 153 1.97 -13.11 1.33
N ALA A 154 1.31 -12.99 2.48
CA ALA A 154 1.84 -13.37 3.78
C ALA A 154 1.07 -14.58 4.31
N LEU A 155 1.76 -15.48 5.03
CA LEU A 155 1.18 -16.70 5.58
C LEU A 155 1.16 -16.70 7.10
N GLN A 156 0.15 -17.32 7.72
CA GLN A 156 0.18 -17.56 9.16
C GLN A 156 1.17 -18.68 9.52
N PRO A 157 1.79 -18.62 10.72
CA PRO A 157 2.59 -19.73 11.23
C PRO A 157 1.78 -21.04 11.27
N GLY A 158 2.36 -22.11 10.71
CA GLY A 158 1.72 -23.42 10.65
C GLY A 158 0.85 -23.67 9.41
N THR A 159 0.68 -22.68 8.53
CA THR A 159 0.03 -22.87 7.23
C THR A 159 0.93 -23.65 6.28
N ALA A 160 0.41 -24.75 5.70
CA ALA A 160 1.14 -25.54 4.71
C ALA A 160 1.27 -24.75 3.39
N LEU A 161 2.46 -24.18 3.15
CA LEU A 161 2.77 -23.31 2.01
C LEU A 161 2.28 -23.87 0.66
N VAL A 162 2.58 -25.13 0.36
CA VAL A 162 2.26 -25.76 -0.93
C VAL A 162 0.75 -25.90 -1.09
N GLU A 163 0.04 -26.35 -0.05
CA GLU A 163 -1.41 -26.54 -0.08
C GLU A 163 -2.13 -25.20 -0.18
N ALA A 164 -1.72 -24.20 0.62
CA ALA A 164 -2.31 -22.87 0.63
C ALA A 164 -2.12 -22.15 -0.71
N THR A 165 -0.92 -22.22 -1.30
CA THR A 165 -0.66 -21.61 -2.61
C THR A 165 -1.39 -22.33 -3.74
N THR A 166 -1.49 -23.67 -3.69
CA THR A 166 -2.24 -24.45 -4.68
C THR A 166 -3.74 -24.11 -4.63
N LEU A 167 -4.30 -24.08 -3.42
CA LEU A 167 -5.69 -23.70 -3.19
C LEU A 167 -5.95 -22.27 -3.65
N LEU A 168 -5.04 -21.33 -3.32
CA LEU A 168 -5.16 -19.94 -3.72
C LEU A 168 -5.16 -19.76 -5.24
N ARG A 169 -4.28 -20.44 -5.97
CA ARG A 169 -4.26 -20.38 -7.45
C ARG A 169 -5.61 -20.79 -8.04
N GLY A 170 -6.19 -21.89 -7.56
CA GLY A 170 -7.51 -22.33 -7.98
C GLY A 170 -8.59 -21.30 -7.67
N ARG A 171 -8.65 -20.79 -6.43
CA ARG A 171 -9.64 -19.80 -6.01
C ARG A 171 -9.58 -18.50 -6.79
N VAL A 172 -8.37 -18.03 -7.11
CA VAL A 172 -8.17 -16.83 -7.94
C VAL A 172 -8.68 -17.08 -9.36
N ALA A 173 -8.29 -18.21 -9.98
CA ALA A 173 -8.72 -18.55 -11.33
C ALA A 173 -10.24 -18.69 -11.44
N ASP A 174 -10.86 -19.41 -10.51
CA ASP A 174 -12.31 -19.65 -10.48
C ASP A 174 -13.07 -18.34 -10.32
N ARG A 175 -12.73 -17.54 -9.29
CA ARG A 175 -13.47 -16.32 -8.96
C ARG A 175 -13.32 -15.23 -10.02
N VAL A 176 -12.12 -15.05 -10.58
CA VAL A 176 -11.91 -14.09 -11.67
C VAL A 176 -12.69 -14.55 -12.92
N GLY A 177 -12.68 -15.84 -13.24
CA GLY A 177 -13.43 -16.39 -14.37
C GLY A 177 -14.94 -16.21 -14.24
N GLU A 178 -15.50 -16.56 -13.09
CA GLU A 178 -16.95 -16.52 -12.83
C GLU A 178 -17.51 -15.10 -12.75
N GLU A 179 -16.76 -14.14 -12.19
CA GLU A 179 -17.30 -12.81 -11.88
C GLU A 179 -16.86 -11.70 -12.85
N SER A 180 -15.92 -11.95 -13.76
CA SER A 180 -15.44 -10.93 -14.71
C SER A 180 -15.49 -11.30 -16.18
N GLY A 181 -15.69 -12.58 -16.53
CA GLY A 181 -15.58 -13.05 -17.92
C GLY A 181 -14.15 -13.06 -18.47
N LEU A 182 -13.14 -12.71 -17.66
CA LEU A 182 -11.73 -12.87 -17.98
C LEU A 182 -11.27 -14.31 -17.80
N ARG A 183 -10.19 -14.69 -18.48
CA ARG A 183 -9.55 -15.99 -18.28
C ARG A 183 -8.16 -15.83 -17.72
N VAL A 184 -7.93 -16.42 -16.54
CA VAL A 184 -6.63 -16.38 -15.88
C VAL A 184 -5.72 -17.41 -16.52
N ARG A 185 -4.67 -16.96 -17.21
CA ARG A 185 -3.65 -17.81 -17.84
C ARG A 185 -2.64 -18.31 -16.82
N ARG A 186 -2.11 -17.39 -16.01
CA ARG A 186 -1.11 -17.69 -14.96
C ARG A 186 -1.39 -16.93 -13.67
N VAL A 187 -1.09 -17.57 -12.54
CA VAL A 187 -1.09 -16.94 -11.21
C VAL A 187 0.27 -17.16 -10.55
N ASP A 188 1.08 -16.11 -10.53
CA ASP A 188 2.38 -16.08 -9.88
C ASP A 188 2.22 -15.64 -8.43
N LEU A 189 2.66 -16.50 -7.51
CA LEU A 189 2.57 -16.26 -6.07
C LEU A 189 3.96 -16.08 -5.48
N ALA A 190 4.18 -14.93 -4.83
CA ALA A 190 5.40 -14.66 -4.06
C ALA A 190 5.05 -14.59 -2.57
N VAL A 191 5.69 -15.42 -1.74
CA VAL A 191 5.52 -15.34 -0.28
C VAL A 191 6.58 -14.40 0.28
N GLU A 192 6.14 -13.25 0.77
CA GLU A 192 7.03 -12.18 1.23
C GLU A 192 7.21 -12.17 2.76
N ASP A 193 6.24 -12.70 3.52
CA ASP A 193 6.22 -12.55 4.97
C ASP A 193 5.42 -13.65 5.70
N VAL A 194 5.61 -13.73 7.02
CA VAL A 194 4.82 -14.55 7.95
C VAL A 194 4.10 -13.61 8.91
N LEU A 195 2.78 -13.82 9.10
CA LEU A 195 1.90 -12.98 9.93
C LEU A 195 2.21 -13.04 11.42
#